data_AF-A0A2T5LRZ9-F1
#
_entry.id   AF-A0A2T5LRZ9-F1
#
_cell.length_a   1.000
_cell.length_b   1.000
_cell.length_c   1.000
_cell.angle_alpha   90.00
_cell.angle_beta   90.00
_cell.angle_gamma   90.00
#
_symmetry.space_group_name_H-M   'P 1'
#
loop_
_entity.id
_entity.type
_entity.pdbx_description
1 polymer ?
#
loop_
_entity_poly.entity_id
_entity_poly.type
_entity_poly.pdbx_seq_one_letter_code
_entity_poly.pdbx_strand_id
1 'polypeptide(L)' 'HGIYPKEVVTHLQKKHFLKPRDSQPIAQAVAGWAGIIQQPDNLYIPRVLDTLVPIIPIYTNGLLC' A
#
# COMPACT_ATOMS: atom_id res chain seq x y z
N HIS A 1 8.65 4.26 3.59
CA HIS A 1 7.58 3.43 4.18
C HIS A 1 6.27 3.75 3.50
N GLY A 2 5.51 2.73 3.07
CA GLY A 2 4.13 2.93 2.62
C GLY A 2 3.22 3.27 3.81
N ILE A 3 2.11 3.95 3.54
CA ILE A 3 1.09 4.31 4.52
C ILE A 3 -0.27 3.86 4.02
N TYR A 4 -1.22 3.64 4.93
CA TYR A 4 -2.60 3.36 4.57
C TYR A 4 -3.36 4.65 4.24
N PRO A 5 -4.44 4.58 3.44
CA PRO A 5 -5.26 5.75 3.09
C PRO A 5 -5.74 6.55 4.31
N LYS A 6 -6.12 5.87 5.40
CA LYS A 6 -6.53 6.50 6.66
C LYS A 6 -5.43 7.35 7.32
N GLU A 7 -4.17 7.13 6.95
CA GLU A 7 -3.00 7.79 7.54
C GLU A 7 -2.47 8.94 6.68
N VAL A 8 -2.99 9.13 5.46
CA VAL A 8 -2.51 10.11 4.48
C VAL A 8 -2.46 11.52 5.07
N VAL A 9 -3.53 11.98 5.73
CA VAL A 9 -3.58 13.31 6.33
C VAL A 9 -2.48 13.49 7.37
N THR A 10 -2.39 12.55 8.32
CA THR A 10 -1.40 12.61 9.40
C THR A 10 0.02 12.53 8.86
N HIS A 11 0.27 11.72 7.83
CA HIS A 11 1.56 11.61 7.19
C HIS A 11 1.97 12.91 6.49
N LEU A 12 1.07 13.47 5.66
CA LEU A 12 1.33 14.73 4.95
C LEU A 12 1.61 15.89 5.93
N GLN A 13 0.91 15.94 7.06
CA GLN A 13 1.12 16.96 8.07
C GLN A 13 2.43 16.76 8.86
N LYS A 14 2.74 15.53 9.27
CA LYS A 14 3.90 15.26 10.15
C LYS A 14 5.23 15.11 9.41
N LYS A 15 5.21 14.61 8.18
CA LYS A 15 6.42 14.29 7.40
C LYS A 15 6.69 15.29 6.29
N HIS A 16 5.64 15.91 5.75
CA HIS A 16 5.76 16.88 4.68
C HIS A 16 5.31 18.30 5.07
N PHE A 17 4.89 18.49 6.34
CA PHE A 17 4.52 19.78 6.91
C PHE A 17 3.42 20.53 6.13
N LEU A 18 2.55 19.80 5.41
CA LEU A 18 1.40 20.40 4.74
C LEU A 18 0.37 20.90 5.75
N LYS A 19 -0.29 22.01 5.40
CA LYS A 19 -1.41 22.52 6.19
C LYS A 19 -2.64 21.63 5.98
N PRO A 20 -3.59 21.59 6.94
CA PRO A 20 -4.82 20.82 6.82
C PRO A 20 -5.56 21.06 5.50
N ARG A 21 -5.70 22.34 5.10
CA ARG A 21 -6.34 22.78 3.86
C ARG A 21 -5.75 22.15 2.59
N ASP A 22 -4.44 21.84 2.61
CA ASP A 22 -3.71 21.32 1.45
C ASP A 22 -3.67 19.77 1.52
N SER A 23 -3.61 19.20 2.72
CA SER A 23 -3.61 17.74 2.94
C SER A 23 -4.96 17.06 2.75
N GLN A 24 -6.07 17.74 3.05
CA GLN A 24 -7.42 17.15 2.97
C GLN A 24 -7.86 16.82 1.53
N PRO A 25 -7.70 17.71 0.54
CA PRO A 25 -8.04 17.40 -0.85
C PRO A 25 -7.24 16.21 -1.39
N ILE A 26 -5.96 16.07 -0.99
CA ILE A 26 -5.11 14.94 -1.38
C ILE A 26 -5.66 13.64 -0.80
N ALA A 27 -6.01 13.63 0.50
CA ALA A 27 -6.61 12.45 1.13
C ALA A 27 -7.96 12.07 0.50
N GLN A 28 -8.78 13.05 0.13
CA GLN A 28 -10.04 12.82 -0.59
C GLN A 28 -9.81 12.22 -1.98
N ALA A 29 -8.81 12.72 -2.71
CA ALA A 29 -8.45 12.17 -4.02
C ALA A 29 -7.99 10.70 -3.89
N VAL A 30 -7.13 10.39 -2.91
CA VAL A 30 -6.68 9.01 -2.63
C VAL A 30 -7.84 8.10 -2.22
N ALA A 31 -8.82 8.62 -1.46
CA ALA A 31 -10.01 7.87 -1.08
C ALA A 31 -10.88 7.46 -2.29
N GLY A 32 -10.82 8.23 -3.39
CA GLY A 32 -11.55 7.96 -4.62
C GLY A 32 -10.87 7.00 -5.59
N TRP A 33 -9.66 6.52 -5.32
CA TRP A 33 -8.96 5.62 -6.23
C TRP A 33 -9.59 4.22 -6.23
N ALA A 34 -9.88 3.72 -7.43
CA ALA A 34 -10.40 2.37 -7.61
C ALA A 34 -9.36 1.33 -7.17
N GLY A 35 -9.80 0.32 -6.41
CA GLY A 35 -8.94 -0.78 -5.96
C GLY A 35 -8.01 -0.44 -4.79
N ILE A 36 -8.08 0.77 -4.23
CA ILE A 36 -7.37 1.06 -2.98
C ILE A 36 -8.09 0.45 -1.78
N ILE A 37 -7.33 -0.27 -0.96
CA ILE A 37 -7.79 -0.83 0.31
C ILE A 37 -7.71 0.27 1.38
N GLN A 38 -8.88 0.73 1.83
CA GLN A 38 -9.00 1.85 2.79
C GLN A 38 -8.65 1.45 4.23
N GLN A 39 -8.92 0.20 4.60
CA GLN A 39 -8.70 -0.33 5.95
C GLN A 39 -7.62 -1.41 5.91
N PRO A 40 -6.57 -1.34 6.76
CA PRO A 40 -5.52 -2.35 6.82
C PRO A 40 -6.05 -3.77 7.00
N ASP A 41 -7.13 -3.92 7.77
CA ASP A 41 -7.70 -5.23 8.11
C ASP A 41 -8.35 -5.92 6.90
N ASN A 42 -8.68 -5.16 5.85
CA ASN A 42 -9.20 -5.70 4.60
C ASN A 42 -8.09 -6.11 3.62
N LEU A 43 -6.81 -5.93 4.00
CA LEU A 43 -5.68 -6.34 3.18
C LEU A 43 -5.44 -7.84 3.32
N TYR A 44 -5.95 -8.60 2.34
CA TYR A 44 -5.57 -9.98 2.16
C TYR A 44 -4.28 -10.07 1.33
N ILE A 45 -3.18 -10.44 1.98
CA ILE A 45 -1.93 -10.80 1.29
C ILE A 45 -1.88 -12.34 1.24
N PRO A 46 -2.01 -12.96 0.06
CA PRO A 46 -1.84 -14.39 -0.07
C PRO A 46 -0.41 -14.78 0.31
N ARG A 47 -0.26 -15.75 1.22
CA ARG A 47 1.06 -16.27 1.62
C ARG A 47 1.67 -17.18 0.55
N VAL A 48 0.83 -17.70 -0.34
CA VAL A 48 1.20 -18.58 -1.44
C VAL A 48 0.47 -18.07 -2.67
N LEU A 49 1.18 -17.98 -3.79
CA LEU A 49 0.59 -17.64 -5.07
C LEU A 49 0.13 -18.94 -5.75
N ASP A 50 -1.15 -19.03 -6.11
CA ASP A 50 -1.70 -20.19 -6.83
C ASP A 50 -1.11 -20.32 -8.24
N THR A 51 -0.66 -19.20 -8.80
CA THR A 51 0.02 -19.12 -10.09
C THR A 51 1.40 -18.51 -9.90
N LEU A 52 2.42 -19.19 -10.44
CA LEU A 52 3.78 -18.70 -10.41
C LEU A 52 3.86 -17.39 -11.19
N VAL A 53 4.49 -16.37 -10.61
CA VAL A 53 4.77 -15.13 -11.34
C VAL A 53 5.88 -15.47 -12.34
N PRO A 54 5.63 -15.44 -13.67
CA PRO A 54 6.56 -15.98 -14.66
C PRO A 54 7.94 -15.32 -14.66
N ILE A 55 8.04 -14.10 -14.13
CA ILE A 55 9.29 -13.33 -14.05
C ILE A 55 10.12 -13.65 -12.80
N ILE A 56 9.57 -14.42 -11.85
CA ILE A 56 10.27 -14.80 -10.62
C ILE A 56 10.71 -16.26 -10.76
N PRO A 57 12.01 -16.54 -10.93
CA PRO A 57 12.49 -17.91 -11.01
C PRO A 57 12.26 -18.61 -9.65
N ILE A 58 11.64 -19.78 -9.70
CA ILE A 58 11.41 -20.61 -8.51
C ILE A 58 12.43 -21.73 -8.52
N TYR A 59 13.37 -21.66 -7.59
CA TYR A 59 14.42 -22.66 -7.42
C TYR A 59 13.95 -23.71 -6.41
N THR A 60 13.50 -24.86 -6.89
CA THR A 60 12.97 -25.96 -6.08
C THR A 60 14.04 -26.73 -5.29
N ASN A 61 15.31 -26.47 -5.56
CA ASN A 61 16.46 -27.14 -4.96
C ASN A 61 17.00 -26.44 -3.69
N GLY A 62 16.40 -25.32 -3.27
CA GLY A 62 16.81 -24.60 -2.05
C GLY A 62 18.23 -24.02 -2.10
N LEU A 63 18.88 -24.00 -3.26
CA LEU A 63 20.29 -23.64 -3.41
C LEU A 63 20.55 -22.13 -3.54
N LEU A 64 19.51 -21.30 -3.48
CA LEU A 64 19.59 -19.85 -3.57
C LEU A 64 18.75 -19.13 -2.50
N CYS A 65 18.52 -19.77 -1.35
CA CYS A 65 18.15 -19.04 -0.13
C CYS A 65 19.31 -18.15 0.33
#